data_AF-A0A3N7HD03-F1
#
_entry.id   AF-A0A3N7HD03-F1
#
_cell.length_a   1.000
_cell.length_b   1.000
_cell.length_c   1.000
_cell.angle_alpha   90.00
_cell.angle_beta   90.00
_cell.angle_gamma   90.00
#
_symmetry.space_group_name_H-M   'P 1'
#
loop_
_entity.id
_entity.type
_entity.pdbx_description
1 polymer ?
#
loop_
_entity_poly.entity_id
_entity_poly.type
_entity_poly.pdbx_seq_one_letter_code
_entity_poly.pdbx_strand_id
1 'polypeptide(L)'
;MFGLNSTSIVVIDHSGKAIYFSRQTIPYFRNAPSQDWPYLHTYYKHIGIYGYRTQVLAELTKLPVSSLERAESLEQLRWLENGYHIQTAETSFETLAVDTPEDLEKLLAQKKPQ
;
A
#
# COMPACT_ATOMS: atom_id res chain seq x y z
N MET A 1 -10.18 -15.77 5.34
CA MET A 1 -10.37 -14.33 5.61
C MET A 1 -8.99 -13.77 5.88
N PHE A 2 -8.31 -13.24 4.85
CA PHE A 2 -6.99 -12.62 4.99
C PHE A 2 -7.10 -11.45 5.96
N GLY A 3 -6.09 -11.23 6.81
CA GLY A 3 -6.07 -10.12 7.77
C GLY A 3 -6.26 -8.79 7.06
N LEU A 4 -7.50 -8.28 7.09
CA LEU A 4 -7.94 -7.04 6.44
C LEU A 4 -7.31 -5.77 7.03
N ASN A 5 -6.42 -5.88 8.02
CA ASN A 5 -6.00 -4.74 8.84
C ASN A 5 -4.61 -4.17 8.53
N SER A 6 -3.76 -4.83 7.73
CA SER A 6 -2.37 -4.39 7.59
C SER A 6 -2.05 -3.68 6.27
N THR A 7 -2.64 -4.09 5.15
CA THR A 7 -2.19 -3.60 3.83
C THR A 7 -3.03 -2.47 3.26
N SER A 8 -2.38 -1.36 2.90
CA SER A 8 -3.01 -0.23 2.22
C SER A 8 -3.22 -0.49 0.73
N ILE A 9 -4.22 0.20 0.19
CA ILE A 9 -4.51 0.28 -1.24
C ILE A 9 -3.87 1.57 -1.77
N VAL A 10 -3.41 1.53 -3.02
CA VAL A 10 -2.92 2.70 -3.75
C VAL A 10 -3.77 2.95 -4.99
N VAL A 11 -4.12 4.21 -5.23
CA VAL A 11 -4.66 4.66 -6.51
C VAL A 11 -3.52 5.27 -7.31
N ILE A 12 -3.37 4.86 -8.57
CA ILE A 12 -2.32 5.32 -9.46
C ILE A 12 -2.90 6.06 -10.66
N ASP A 13 -2.15 7.02 -11.21
CA ASP A 13 -2.49 7.68 -12.46
C ASP A 13 -2.05 6.86 -13.69
N HIS A 14 -2.39 7.34 -14.88
CA HIS A 14 -2.01 6.69 -16.15
C HIS A 14 -0.50 6.63 -16.42
N SER A 15 0.31 7.40 -15.67
CA SER A 15 1.78 7.35 -15.73
C SER A 15 2.39 6.43 -14.67
N GLY A 16 1.55 5.74 -13.88
CA GLY A 16 1.97 4.85 -12.80
C GLY A 16 2.45 5.60 -11.56
N LYS A 17 2.13 6.88 -11.39
CA LYS A 17 2.42 7.61 -10.15
C LYS A 17 1.29 7.40 -9.15
N ALA A 18 1.65 7.22 -7.89
CA ALA A 18 0.66 7.16 -6.82
C ALA A 18 -0.04 8.52 -6.67
N ILE A 19 -1.36 8.50 -6.73
CA ILE A 19 -2.23 9.63 -6.42
C ILE A 19 -2.47 9.69 -4.91
N TYR A 20 -2.84 8.55 -4.31
CA TYR A 20 -3.16 8.46 -2.89
C TYR A 20 -3.06 7.03 -2.36
N PHE A 21 -2.77 6.90 -1.06
CA PHE A 21 -2.78 5.64 -0.33
C PHE A 21 -3.83 5.70 0.78
N SER A 22 -4.56 4.61 0.99
CA SER A 22 -5.55 4.53 2.07
C SER A 22 -5.67 3.11 2.60
N ARG A 23 -6.09 2.98 3.87
CA ARG A 23 -6.57 1.72 4.42
C ARG A 23 -8.01 1.43 4.02
N GLN A 24 -8.76 2.44 3.57
CA GLN A 24 -10.10 2.25 3.03
C GLN A 24 -10.05 1.84 1.56
N THR A 25 -11.12 1.19 1.11
CA THR A 25 -11.30 0.84 -0.30
C THR A 25 -11.54 2.09 -1.12
N ILE A 26 -10.60 2.38 -2.02
CA ILE A 26 -10.64 3.51 -2.96
C ILE A 26 -10.37 3.01 -4.39
N PRO A 27 -11.02 3.60 -5.41
CA PRO A 27 -11.95 4.71 -5.34
C PRO A 27 -13.35 4.30 -4.85
N TYR A 28 -14.11 5.28 -4.34
CA TYR A 28 -15.51 5.12 -3.99
C TYR A 28 -16.40 5.17 -5.23
N PHE A 29 -17.29 4.19 -5.42
CA PHE A 29 -18.26 4.20 -6.53
C PHE A 29 -19.59 4.78 -6.09
N ARG A 30 -19.87 6.02 -6.53
CA ARG A 30 -21.12 6.74 -6.18
C ARG A 30 -22.39 6.02 -6.64
N ASN A 31 -22.33 5.37 -7.80
CA ASN A 31 -23.51 4.82 -8.48
C ASN A 31 -23.56 3.29 -8.45
N ALA A 32 -22.78 2.64 -7.57
CA ALA A 32 -22.76 1.18 -7.45
C ALA A 32 -22.67 0.74 -5.98
N PRO A 33 -23.41 -0.30 -5.58
CA PRO A 33 -23.30 -0.87 -4.24
C PRO A 33 -21.91 -1.48 -4.02
N SER A 34 -21.44 -1.51 -2.77
CA SER A 34 -20.09 -1.98 -2.39
C SER A 34 -19.75 -3.40 -2.84
N GLN A 35 -20.76 -4.26 -2.95
CA GLN A 35 -20.64 -5.63 -3.45
C GLN A 35 -20.14 -5.73 -4.90
N ASP A 36 -20.41 -4.71 -5.72
CA ASP A 36 -20.05 -4.70 -7.14
C ASP A 36 -18.65 -4.12 -7.37
N TRP A 37 -18.11 -3.39 -6.39
CA TRP A 37 -16.85 -2.65 -6.51
C TRP A 37 -15.66 -3.52 -6.99
N PRO A 38 -15.46 -4.76 -6.52
CA PRO A 38 -14.36 -5.61 -6.99
C PRO A 38 -14.37 -5.91 -8.49
N TYR A 39 -15.53 -5.76 -9.15
CA TYR A 39 -15.71 -6.02 -10.59
C TYR A 39 -15.66 -4.75 -11.44
N LEU A 40 -15.70 -3.58 -10.82
CA LEU A 40 -15.75 -2.29 -11.50
C LEU A 40 -14.37 -1.65 -11.68
N HIS A 41 -13.37 -2.09 -10.93
CA HIS A 41 -12.05 -1.48 -10.94
C HIS A 41 -10.94 -2.43 -10.51
N THR A 42 -9.76 -2.20 -11.08
CA THR A 42 -8.53 -2.88 -10.69
C THR A 42 -7.94 -2.22 -9.45
N TYR A 43 -7.84 -2.97 -8.36
CA TYR A 43 -7.26 -2.49 -7.12
C TYR A 43 -5.79 -2.87 -7.00
N TYR A 44 -4.98 -1.92 -6.52
CA TYR A 44 -3.56 -2.15 -6.29
C TYR A 44 -3.28 -2.23 -4.80
N LYS A 45 -2.78 -3.39 -4.38
CA LYS A 45 -2.23 -3.60 -3.03
C LYS A 45 -0.85 -2.97 -2.96
N HIS A 46 -0.62 -2.09 -2.00
CA HIS A 46 0.70 -1.52 -1.79
C HIS A 46 1.63 -2.52 -1.10
N ILE A 47 2.85 -2.66 -1.62
CA ILE A 47 3.94 -3.43 -1.02
C ILE A 47 4.98 -2.42 -0.54
N GLY A 48 5.34 -2.46 0.75
CA GLY A 48 6.24 -1.50 1.41
C GLY A 48 7.72 -1.61 1.03
N ILE A 49 8.03 -1.74 -0.26
CA ILE A 49 9.39 -1.72 -0.80
C ILE A 49 9.57 -0.40 -1.55
N TYR A 50 10.61 0.35 -1.19
CA TYR A 50 10.86 1.67 -1.74
C TYR A 50 12.30 1.81 -2.22
N GLY A 51 12.47 2.45 -3.36
CA GLY A 51 13.75 2.94 -3.86
C GLY A 51 13.79 4.46 -3.79
N TYR A 52 14.85 5.01 -3.19
CA TYR A 52 15.00 6.46 -3.03
C TYR A 52 16.27 6.96 -3.70
N ARG A 53 16.21 8.20 -4.19
CA ARG A 53 17.44 8.98 -4.42
C ARG A 53 17.99 9.42 -3.07
N THR A 54 19.30 9.32 -2.87
CA THR A 54 19.95 9.62 -1.58
C THR A 54 19.61 11.01 -1.05
N GLN A 55 19.62 12.02 -1.92
CA GLN A 55 19.28 13.41 -1.55
C GLN A 55 17.82 13.53 -1.06
N VAL A 56 16.88 12.92 -1.80
CA VAL A 56 15.46 12.92 -1.44
C VAL A 56 15.25 12.24 -0.09
N LEU A 57 15.87 11.08 0.17
CA LEU A 57 15.74 10.41 1.46
C LEU A 57 16.22 11.30 2.63
N ALA A 58 17.32 12.03 2.45
CA ALA A 58 17.83 12.97 3.45
C ALA A 58 16.89 14.17 3.69
N GLU A 59 16.09 14.55 2.70
CA GLU A 59 15.05 15.58 2.85
C GLU A 59 13.79 15.01 3.52
N LEU A 60 13.31 13.85 3.08
CA LEU A 60 12.11 13.19 3.61
C LEU A 60 12.21 12.92 5.11
N THR A 61 13.38 12.49 5.59
CA THR A 61 13.64 12.22 7.02
C THR A 61 13.51 13.46 7.91
N LYS A 62 13.58 14.67 7.35
CA LYS A 62 13.43 15.93 8.09
C LYS A 62 11.99 16.45 8.09
N LEU A 63 11.11 15.85 7.29
CA LEU A 63 9.72 16.28 7.21
C LEU A 63 8.99 15.93 8.51
N PRO A 64 8.22 16.89 9.08
CA PRO A 64 7.37 16.58 10.23
C PRO A 64 6.29 15.58 9.81
N VAL A 65 5.80 14.82 10.78
CA VAL A 65 4.65 13.91 10.58
C VAL A 65 3.48 14.72 10.04
N SER A 66 2.95 14.27 8.91
CA SER A 66 1.91 14.99 8.17
C SER A 66 0.50 14.69 8.68
N SER A 67 -0.50 15.40 8.17
CA SER A 67 -1.88 15.25 8.67
C SER A 67 -2.51 13.94 8.21
N LEU A 68 -2.31 13.56 6.95
CA LEU A 68 -2.81 12.32 6.36
C LEU A 68 -2.01 11.12 6.85
N GLU A 69 -0.69 11.26 7.06
CA GLU A 69 0.09 10.21 7.72
C GLU A 69 -0.47 9.84 9.09
N ARG A 70 -0.84 10.83 9.93
CA ARG A 70 -1.48 10.53 11.23
C ARG A 70 -2.85 9.88 11.07
N ALA A 71 -3.65 10.35 10.12
CA ALA A 71 -5.01 9.86 9.92
C ALA A 71 -5.05 8.40 9.44
N GLU A 72 -4.16 8.03 8.53
CA GLU A 72 -4.12 6.71 7.91
C GLU A 72 -3.04 5.80 8.52
N SER A 73 -2.13 6.34 9.34
CA SER A 73 -0.92 5.64 9.81
C SER A 73 -0.12 5.07 8.62
N LEU A 74 0.18 5.94 7.64
CA LEU A 74 0.90 5.63 6.40
C LEU A 74 1.96 6.71 6.11
N GLU A 75 3.23 6.37 6.34
CA GLU A 75 4.37 7.29 6.23
C GLU A 75 4.48 7.98 4.87
N GLN A 76 4.22 7.24 3.78
CA GLN A 76 4.37 7.75 2.42
C GLN A 76 3.41 8.89 2.08
N LEU A 77 2.32 9.07 2.85
CA LEU A 77 1.42 10.20 2.70
C LEU A 77 2.09 11.52 3.08
N ARG A 78 3.08 11.50 3.98
CA ARG A 78 3.92 12.67 4.29
C ARG A 78 4.65 13.18 3.08
N TRP A 79 5.13 12.28 2.23
CA TRP A 79 5.87 12.67 1.04
C TRP A 79 4.92 13.29 0.01
N LEU A 80 3.75 12.68 -0.18
CA LEU A 80 2.71 13.22 -1.07
C LEU A 80 2.21 14.60 -0.60
N GLU A 81 1.91 14.79 0.69
CA GLU A 81 1.49 16.09 1.24
C GLU A 81 2.54 17.20 1.05
N ASN A 82 3.83 16.84 1.01
CA ASN A 82 4.92 17.79 0.80
C ASN A 82 5.34 17.91 -0.68
N GLY A 83 4.53 17.42 -1.62
CA GLY A 83 4.72 17.61 -3.07
C GLY A 83 5.73 16.66 -3.72
N TYR A 84 6.20 15.64 -3.02
CA TYR A 84 7.01 14.59 -3.62
C TYR A 84 6.12 13.63 -4.42
N HIS A 85 6.68 13.09 -5.50
CA HIS A 85 6.00 12.08 -6.32
C HIS A 85 6.54 10.69 -6.02
N ILE A 86 5.64 9.71 -5.99
CA ILE A 86 5.99 8.30 -5.83
C ILE A 86 5.67 7.58 -7.14
N GLN A 87 6.71 7.11 -7.84
CA GLN A 87 6.54 6.24 -8.99
C GLN A 87 6.32 4.80 -8.50
N THR A 88 5.34 4.12 -9.08
CA THR A 88 5.02 2.73 -8.74
C THR A 88 5.43 1.77 -9.85
N ALA A 89 5.58 0.49 -9.50
CA ALA A 89 5.78 -0.61 -10.42
C ALA A 89 4.91 -1.79 -9.98
N GLU A 90 4.20 -2.39 -10.93
CA GLU A 90 3.34 -3.55 -10.67
C GLU A 90 4.18 -4.84 -10.60
N THR A 91 3.76 -5.77 -9.75
CA THR A 91 4.38 -7.10 -9.64
C THR A 91 3.32 -8.16 -9.34
N SER A 92 3.53 -9.36 -9.85
CA SER A 92 2.73 -10.55 -9.50
C SER A 92 3.26 -11.26 -8.25
N PHE A 93 4.30 -10.74 -7.62
CA PHE A 93 4.89 -11.34 -6.43
C PHE A 93 4.00 -11.13 -5.21
N GLU A 94 3.50 -12.23 -4.64
CA GLU A 94 2.77 -12.20 -3.38
C GLU A 94 3.73 -12.24 -2.20
N THR A 95 3.74 -11.17 -1.41
CA THR A 95 4.46 -11.15 -0.13
C THR A 95 3.61 -11.84 0.94
N LEU A 96 4.14 -12.90 1.54
CA LEU A 96 3.59 -13.51 2.75
C LEU A 96 4.15 -12.75 3.96
N ALA A 97 3.33 -11.88 4.56
CA ALA A 97 3.66 -11.24 5.82
C ALA A 97 3.53 -12.26 6.97
N VAL A 98 4.43 -12.19 7.94
CA VAL A 98 4.42 -13.03 9.14
C VAL A 98 4.23 -12.10 10.32
N ASP A 99 2.97 -11.75 10.58
CA ASP A 99 2.64 -10.79 11.62
C ASP A 99 2.14 -11.51 12.89
N THR A 100 1.70 -12.78 12.77
CA THR A 100 1.27 -13.60 13.90
C THR A 100 1.96 -14.97 13.95
N PRO A 101 1.98 -15.66 15.11
CA PRO A 101 2.45 -17.04 15.19
C PRO A 101 1.74 -17.98 14.20
N GLU A 102 0.44 -17.77 13.95
CA GLU A 102 -0.34 -18.55 12.98
C GLU A 102 0.12 -18.32 11.53
N ASP A 103 0.62 -17.13 11.21
CA ASP A 103 1.19 -16.86 9.88
C ASP A 103 2.51 -17.62 9.68
N LEU A 104 3.31 -17.78 10.74
CA LEU A 104 4.50 -18.63 10.73
C LEU A 104 4.12 -20.11 10.53
N GLU A 105 3.08 -20.59 11.21
CA GLU A 105 2.58 -21.96 11.04
C GLU A 105 2.11 -22.23 9.61
N LYS A 106 1.36 -21.30 9.00
CA LYS A 106 0.94 -21.39 7.59
C LYS A 106 2.12 -21.43 6.63
N LEU A 107 3.19 -20.67 6.91
CA LEU A 107 4.41 -20.70 6.11
C LEU A 107 5.17 -22.01 6.24
N LEU A 108 5.32 -22.51 7.46
CA LEU A 108 5.99 -23.78 7.73
C LEU A 108 5.23 -24.96 7.10
N ALA A 109 3.89 -24.92 7.08
CA ALA A 109 3.07 -25.91 6.40
C ALA A 109 3.19 -25.87 4.86
N GLN A 110 3.50 -24.71 4.28
CA GLN A 110 3.74 -24.55 2.83
C GLN A 110 5.13 -25.01 2.39
N LYS A 111 6.11 -25.09 3.31
CA LYS A 111 7.39 -25.76 3.05
C LYS A 111 7.19 -27.28 3.02
N LYS A 112 6.69 -27.83 1.90
CA LYS A 112 7.00 -29.23 1.56
C LYS A 112 8.51 -29.33 1.26
N PRO A 113 9.20 -30.38 1.72
CA PRO A 113 10.64 -30.53 1.53
C PRO A 113 10.98 -30.56 0.03
N GLN A 114 12.07 -29.88 -0.32
CA GLN A 114 12.72 -29.94 -1.61
C GLN A 114 13.39 -31.30 -1.84
#